data_AF-A0A1Z4ETF6-F1
#
_entry.id   AF-A0A1Z4ETF6-F1
#
_cell.length_a   1.000
_cell.length_b   1.000
_cell.length_c   1.000
_cell.angle_alpha   90.00
_cell.angle_beta   90.00
_cell.angle_gamma   90.00
#
_symmetry.space_group_name_H-M   'P 1'
#
loop_
_entity.id
_entity.type
_entity.pdbx_description
1 polymer ?
#
loop_
_entity_poly.entity_id
_entity_poly.type
_entity_poly.pdbx_seq_one_letter_code
_entity_poly.pdbx_strand_id
1 'polypeptide(L)'
;MFSRITPTGVAWPDGSSLDVEVILWCTGFRHALDHLAPLRLRNSRGGITMTGRLLTQVAGQPAVHLLGYGSSASTIGANRASRAAVVELMNYLEGRAA
;
A
#
# COMPACT_ATOMS: atom_id res chain seq x y z
N MET A 1 19.20 -1.10 12.62
CA MET A 1 18.20 -0.26 13.33
C MET A 1 18.58 -0.23 14.80
N PHE A 2 18.54 0.92 15.45
CA PHE A 2 18.61 0.96 16.92
C PHE A 2 17.39 0.26 17.52
N SER A 3 17.49 -0.24 18.75
CA SER A 3 16.40 -0.96 19.42
C SER A 3 15.60 -0.08 20.38
N ARG A 4 16.16 1.05 20.84
CA ARG A 4 15.45 2.04 21.67
C ARG A 4 15.94 3.45 21.43
N ILE A 5 15.06 4.41 21.69
CA ILE A 5 15.38 5.84 21.81
C ILE A 5 15.73 6.09 23.29
N THR A 6 16.77 6.89 23.53
CA THR A 6 17.19 7.36 24.85
C THR A 6 16.89 8.87 24.96
N PRO A 7 17.01 9.48 26.16
CA PRO A 7 16.80 10.92 26.29
C PRO A 7 17.70 11.79 25.39
N THR A 8 18.88 11.31 25.00
CA THR A 8 19.88 12.04 24.22
C THR A 8 20.15 11.44 22.84
N GLY A 9 19.57 10.28 22.51
CA GLY A 9 19.82 9.63 21.24
C GLY A 9 19.25 8.23 21.11
N VAL A 10 20.08 7.26 20.70
CA VAL A 10 19.65 5.89 20.37
C VAL A 10 20.63 4.84 20.86
N ALA A 11 20.14 3.61 21.10
CA ALA A 11 20.96 2.50 21.59
C ALA A 11 20.64 1.16 20.88
N TRP A 12 21.65 0.29 20.83
CA TRP A 12 21.58 -1.03 20.22
C TRP A 12 21.59 -2.16 21.26
N PRO A 13 21.19 -3.40 20.87
CA PRO A 13 21.20 -4.56 21.76
C PRO A 13 22.59 -4.97 22.28
N ASP A 14 23.66 -4.60 21.58
CA ASP A 14 25.05 -4.90 21.97
C ASP A 14 25.60 -3.94 23.05
N GLY A 15 24.79 -2.99 23.51
CA GLY A 15 25.16 -2.00 24.51
C GLY A 15 25.74 -0.71 23.95
N SER A 16 26.02 -0.64 22.64
CA SER A 16 26.47 0.60 22.00
C SER A 16 25.37 1.67 21.97
N SER A 17 25.78 2.94 22.01
CA SER A 17 24.87 4.09 21.98
C SER A 17 25.45 5.25 21.18
N LEU A 18 24.57 6.11 20.67
CA LEU A 18 24.91 7.30 19.90
C LEU A 18 23.95 8.44 20.28
N ASP A 19 24.50 9.56 20.71
CA ASP A 19 23.73 10.80 20.92
C ASP A 19 23.33 11.41 19.57
N VAL A 20 22.06 11.77 19.43
CA VAL A 20 21.51 12.40 18.23
C VAL A 20 20.46 13.45 18.60
N GLU A 21 20.45 14.57 17.88
CA GLU A 21 19.47 15.64 18.10
C GLU A 21 18.18 15.43 17.31
N VAL A 22 18.28 14.76 16.16
CA VAL A 22 17.17 14.59 15.21
C VAL A 22 17.11 13.15 14.71
N ILE A 23 15.91 12.58 14.68
CA ILE A 23 15.61 11.32 14.02
C ILE A 23 14.68 11.61 12.84
N LEU A 24 15.17 11.40 11.62
CA LEU A 24 14.36 11.50 10.40
C LEU A 24 13.83 10.12 10.01
N TRP A 25 12.51 9.96 10.06
CA TRP A 25 11.85 8.70 9.73
C TRP A 25 11.60 8.55 8.23
N CYS A 26 12.58 8.00 7.52
CA CYS A 26 12.44 7.58 6.12
C CYS A 26 11.92 6.13 6.01
N THR A 27 10.99 5.72 6.88
CA THR A 27 10.51 4.33 7.02
C THR A 27 9.33 3.99 6.11
N GLY A 28 9.06 4.86 5.12
CA GLY A 28 8.01 4.67 4.12
C GLY A 28 6.62 5.08 4.61
N PHE A 29 5.60 4.64 3.88
CA PHE A 29 4.21 5.04 4.09
C PHE A 29 3.29 3.82 4.12
N ARG A 30 2.13 3.98 4.78
CA ARG A 30 0.98 3.08 4.63
C ARG A 30 0.00 3.65 3.62
N HIS A 31 -0.82 2.78 3.05
CA HIS A 31 -1.90 3.18 2.15
C HIS A 31 -2.98 3.96 2.92
N ALA A 32 -3.52 5.03 2.32
CA ALA A 32 -4.58 5.85 2.91
C ALA A 32 -5.97 5.34 2.50
N LEU A 33 -6.41 4.22 3.10
CA LEU A 33 -7.65 3.52 2.72
C LEU A 33 -8.71 3.49 3.83
N ASP A 34 -8.62 4.35 4.84
CA ASP A 34 -9.55 4.31 5.99
C ASP A 34 -10.99 4.62 5.59
N HIS A 35 -11.19 5.41 4.53
CA HIS A 35 -12.50 5.65 3.93
C HIS A 35 -13.18 4.37 3.37
N LEU A 36 -12.41 3.30 3.14
CA LEU A 36 -12.92 2.00 2.68
C LEU A 36 -13.15 1.01 3.83
N ALA A 37 -12.91 1.39 5.09
CA ALA A 37 -13.09 0.50 6.24
C ALA A 37 -14.47 -0.18 6.30
N PRO A 38 -15.60 0.49 5.98
CA PRO A 38 -16.92 -0.16 5.99
C PRO A 38 -17.06 -1.34 5.01
N LEU A 39 -16.25 -1.38 3.93
CA LEU A 39 -16.28 -2.45 2.93
C LEU A 39 -15.58 -3.74 3.39
N ARG A 40 -14.87 -3.72 4.54
CA ARG A 40 -14.20 -4.89 5.13
C ARG A 40 -13.28 -5.65 4.15
N LEU A 41 -12.56 -4.90 3.30
CA LEU A 41 -11.70 -5.47 2.24
C LEU A 41 -10.40 -6.12 2.73
N ARG A 42 -10.01 -5.88 3.99
CA ARG A 42 -8.75 -6.38 4.56
C ARG A 42 -8.88 -7.87 4.93
N ASN A 43 -7.89 -8.66 4.53
CA ASN A 43 -7.75 -10.07 4.90
C ASN A 43 -7.08 -10.24 6.28
N SER A 44 -6.96 -11.49 6.75
CA SER A 44 -6.35 -11.83 8.04
C SER A 44 -4.87 -11.43 8.19
N ARG A 45 -4.18 -11.14 7.08
CA ARG A 45 -2.79 -10.63 7.08
C ARG A 45 -2.73 -9.09 7.10
N GLY A 46 -3.87 -8.41 7.22
CA GLY A 46 -3.97 -6.96 7.30
C GLY A 46 -3.86 -6.22 5.96
N GLY A 47 -3.74 -6.93 4.84
CA GLY A 47 -3.69 -6.38 3.49
C GLY A 47 -5.00 -6.56 2.72
N ILE A 48 -5.09 -5.98 1.53
CA ILE A 48 -6.20 -6.23 0.58
C ILE A 48 -5.67 -7.13 -0.53
N THR A 49 -6.38 -8.22 -0.83
CA THR A 49 -5.98 -9.13 -1.90
C THR A 49 -6.29 -8.49 -3.25
N MET A 50 -5.26 -8.22 -4.04
CA MET A 50 -5.36 -7.61 -5.36
C MET A 50 -5.28 -8.65 -6.48
N THR A 51 -5.97 -8.41 -7.58
CA THR A 51 -5.99 -9.22 -8.81
C THR A 51 -6.03 -8.32 -10.05
N GLY A 52 -6.20 -8.91 -11.23
CA GLY A 52 -6.19 -8.24 -12.52
C GLY A 52 -4.77 -8.10 -13.09
N ARG A 53 -4.69 -7.63 -14.33
CA ARG A 53 -3.48 -7.60 -15.16
C ARG A 53 -2.34 -6.82 -14.52
N LEU A 54 -2.65 -5.72 -13.83
CA LEU A 54 -1.66 -4.86 -13.15
C LEU A 54 -1.96 -4.71 -11.66
N LEU A 55 -2.58 -5.73 -11.04
CA LEU A 55 -2.89 -5.76 -9.60
C LEU A 55 -3.69 -4.54 -9.11
N THR A 56 -4.65 -4.10 -9.92
CA THR A 56 -5.46 -2.91 -9.62
C THR A 56 -6.83 -3.24 -9.04
N GLN A 57 -7.34 -4.46 -9.25
CA GLN A 57 -8.68 -4.86 -8.83
C GLN A 57 -8.65 -5.52 -7.46
N VAL A 58 -9.65 -5.24 -6.61
CA VAL A 58 -9.82 -5.96 -5.34
C VAL A 58 -10.49 -7.31 -5.61
N ALA A 59 -9.81 -8.42 -5.29
CA ALA A 59 -10.27 -9.76 -5.67
C ALA A 59 -11.66 -10.12 -5.11
N GLY A 60 -11.99 -9.67 -3.90
CA GLY A 60 -13.30 -9.90 -3.27
C GLY A 60 -14.38 -8.87 -3.64
N GLN A 61 -14.05 -7.84 -4.43
CA GLN A 61 -14.96 -6.78 -4.83
C GLN A 61 -14.57 -6.23 -6.21
N PRO A 62 -14.97 -6.91 -7.32
CA PRO A 62 -14.51 -6.57 -8.67
C PRO A 62 -14.84 -5.15 -9.14
N ALA A 63 -15.86 -4.52 -8.55
CA ALA A 63 -16.23 -3.12 -8.80
C ALA A 63 -15.23 -2.11 -8.21
N VAL A 64 -14.33 -2.54 -7.31
CA VAL A 64 -13.38 -1.66 -6.62
C VAL A 64 -11.97 -1.87 -7.18
N HIS A 65 -11.38 -0.77 -7.67
CA HIS A 65 -9.99 -0.73 -8.09
C HIS A 65 -9.19 0.26 -7.23
N LEU A 66 -7.95 -0.08 -6.90
CA LEU A 66 -7.02 0.74 -6.12
C LEU A 66 -5.83 1.14 -7.01
N LEU A 67 -5.77 2.41 -7.39
CA LEU A 67 -4.79 2.95 -8.34
C LEU A 67 -3.76 3.82 -7.63
N GLY A 68 -2.50 3.77 -8.07
CA GLY A 68 -1.41 4.56 -7.51
C GLY A 68 -0.86 4.02 -6.19
N TYR A 69 -1.26 2.82 -5.76
CA TYR A 69 -0.71 2.12 -4.60
C TYR A 69 0.27 1.02 -5.00
N GLY A 70 1.19 0.67 -4.09
CA GLY A 70 2.13 -0.44 -4.27
C GLY A 70 3.03 -0.27 -5.50
N SER A 71 3.10 -1.30 -6.34
CA SER A 71 3.93 -1.30 -7.55
C SER A 71 3.51 -0.25 -8.59
N SER A 72 2.31 0.32 -8.48
CA SER A 72 1.82 1.38 -9.37
C SER A 72 2.10 2.80 -8.87
N ALA A 73 2.72 2.97 -7.69
CA ALA A 73 2.96 4.26 -7.03
C ALA A 73 4.10 5.08 -7.68
N SER A 74 3.92 5.43 -8.95
CA SER A 74 4.77 6.36 -9.69
C SER A 74 3.96 7.04 -10.79
N THR A 75 4.41 8.19 -11.31
CA THR A 75 3.69 8.90 -12.37
C THR A 75 3.47 8.04 -13.61
N ILE A 76 4.49 7.29 -14.05
CA ILE A 76 4.40 6.40 -15.22
C ILE A 76 3.60 5.14 -14.89
N GLY A 77 3.85 4.51 -13.73
CA GLY A 77 3.17 3.30 -13.29
C GLY A 77 1.67 3.51 -13.11
N ALA A 78 1.28 4.63 -12.50
CA ALA A 78 -0.11 4.99 -12.28
C ALA A 78 -0.87 5.13 -13.60
N ASN A 79 -0.28 5.75 -14.63
CA ASN A 79 -0.93 5.89 -15.93
C ASN A 79 -1.20 4.52 -16.60
N ARG A 80 -0.19 3.63 -16.62
CA ARG A 80 -0.34 2.28 -17.19
C ARG A 80 -1.36 1.43 -16.42
N ALA A 81 -1.28 1.45 -15.09
CA ALA A 81 -2.20 0.73 -14.21
C ALA A 81 -3.64 1.24 -14.36
N SER A 82 -3.84 2.55 -14.43
CA SER A 82 -5.16 3.17 -14.61
C SER A 82 -5.80 2.76 -15.93
N ARG A 83 -5.03 2.71 -17.02
CA ARG A 83 -5.54 2.23 -18.32
C ARG A 83 -6.01 0.77 -18.24
N ALA A 84 -5.25 -0.10 -17.60
CA ALA A 84 -5.65 -1.50 -17.42
C ALA A 84 -6.92 -1.60 -16.56
N ALA A 85 -6.98 -0.85 -15.45
CA ALA A 85 -8.11 -0.85 -14.55
C ALA A 85 -9.41 -0.40 -15.21
N VAL A 86 -9.37 0.64 -16.05
CA VAL A 86 -10.56 1.11 -16.79
C VAL A 86 -11.06 0.03 -17.74
N VAL A 87 -10.17 -0.65 -18.47
CA VAL A 87 -10.57 -1.75 -19.37
C VAL A 87 -11.21 -2.90 -18.59
N GLU A 88 -10.61 -3.30 -17.47
CA GLU A 88 -11.15 -4.36 -16.60
C GLU A 88 -12.51 -3.99 -16.00
N LEU A 89 -12.65 -2.76 -15.51
CA LEU A 89 -13.90 -2.24 -14.96
C LEU A 89 -15.00 -2.18 -16.02
N MET A 90 -14.69 -1.71 -17.24
CA MET A 90 -15.66 -1.68 -18.33
C MET A 90 -16.12 -3.09 -18.71
N ASN A 91 -15.22 -4.06 -18.81
CA ASN A 91 -15.59 -5.46 -19.05
C ASN A 91 -16.53 -5.98 -17.95
N TYR A 92 -16.20 -5.71 -16.67
CA TYR A 92 -17.04 -6.08 -15.53
C TYR A 92 -18.45 -5.46 -15.61
N LEU A 93 -18.54 -4.15 -15.90
CA LEU A 93 -19.82 -3.43 -16.00
C LEU A 93 -20.66 -3.88 -17.20
N GLU A 94 -20.02 -4.26 -18.30
CA GLU A 94 -20.69 -4.80 -19.50
C GLU A 94 -21.08 -6.28 -19.35
N GLY A 95 -20.81 -6.91 -18.20
CA GLY A 95 -21.07 -8.34 -17.96
C GLY A 95 -20.18 -9.26 -18.80
N ARG A 96 -19.10 -8.73 -19.38
CA ARG A 96 -18.10 -9.53 -20.07
C ARG A 96 -17.19 -10.15 -19.01
N ALA A 97 -17.33 -11.45 -18.80
CA ALA A 97 -16.45 -12.19 -17.90
C ALA A 97 -14.98 -11.91 -18.25
N ALA A 98 -14.17 -11.63 -17.22
CA ALA A 98 -12.72 -11.44 -17.32
C ALA A 98 -12.00 -12.76 -17.59
#